data_AF-A0A959KGX2-F1
#
_entry.id   AF-A0A959KGX2-F1
#
_cell.length_a   1.000
_cell.length_b   1.000
_cell.length_c   1.000
_cell.angle_alpha   90.00
_cell.angle_beta   90.00
_cell.angle_gamma   90.00
#
_symmetry.space_group_name_H-M   'P 1'
#
loop_
_entity.id
_entity.type
_entity.pdbx_description
1 polymer ?
#
loop_
_entity_poly.entity_id
_entity_poly.type
_entity_poly.pdbx_seq_one_letter_code
_entity_poly.pdbx_strand_id
1 'polypeptide(L)' 'MKNRTFSQWLFAALLLLATATAALASSHREAPLIANDPLADNTDLYAFRSPDNPDMITIIA' A
#
# COMPACT_ATOMS: atom_id res chain seq x y z
N MET A 1 35.60 26.02 -18.77
CA MET A 1 35.05 24.64 -18.88
C MET A 1 34.61 24.05 -17.54
N LYS A 2 35.30 24.32 -16.42
CA LYS A 2 34.94 23.86 -15.04
C LYS A 2 33.54 24.28 -14.53
N ASN A 3 33.00 25.37 -15.05
CA ASN A 3 31.77 26.01 -14.57
C ASN A 3 30.52 25.32 -15.16
N ARG A 4 30.66 24.82 -16.40
CA ARG A 4 29.59 24.10 -17.10
C ARG A 4 29.33 22.74 -16.44
N THR A 5 30.38 22.04 -16.06
CA THR A 5 30.28 20.74 -15.38
C THR A 5 29.65 20.90 -13.99
N PHE A 6 30.05 21.92 -13.22
CA PHE A 6 29.45 22.20 -11.91
C PHE A 6 27.94 22.50 -12.02
N SER A 7 27.53 23.33 -12.99
CA SER A 7 26.13 23.63 -13.24
C SER A 7 25.32 22.40 -13.64
N GLN A 8 25.91 21.47 -14.38
CA GLN A 8 25.26 20.21 -14.77
C GLN A 8 25.06 19.29 -13.58
N TRP A 9 26.05 19.16 -12.70
CA TRP A 9 25.94 18.37 -11.47
C TRP A 9 24.93 18.95 -10.50
N LEU A 10 24.90 20.28 -10.36
CA LEU A 10 23.91 20.97 -9.54
C LEU A 10 22.48 20.74 -10.07
N PHE A 11 22.30 20.84 -11.39
CA PHE A 11 21.01 20.59 -12.02
C PHE A 11 20.54 19.13 -11.85
N ALA A 12 21.44 18.16 -12.03
CA ALA A 12 21.14 16.75 -11.81
C ALA A 12 20.77 16.45 -10.35
N ALA A 13 21.48 17.04 -9.39
CA ALA A 13 21.17 16.89 -7.96
C ALA A 13 19.80 17.48 -7.60
N LEU A 14 19.46 18.66 -8.14
CA LEU A 14 18.14 19.28 -7.95
C LEU A 14 17.01 18.46 -8.56
N LEU A 15 17.24 17.86 -9.74
CA LEU A 15 16.26 16.99 -10.39
C LEU A 15 15.99 15.72 -9.58
N LEU A 16 17.05 15.10 -9.03
CA LEU A 16 16.94 13.94 -8.13
C LEU A 16 16.19 14.28 -6.84
N LEU A 17 16.46 15.45 -6.26
CA LEU A 17 15.76 15.90 -5.06
C LEU A 17 14.28 16.19 -5.33
N ALA A 18 13.95 16.71 -6.51
CA ALA A 18 12.57 17.01 -6.90
C ALA A 18 11.72 15.75 -7.12
N THR A 19 12.32 14.60 -7.43
CA THR A 19 11.60 13.33 -7.65
C THR A 19 11.68 12.37 -6.46
N ALA A 20 12.51 12.67 -5.46
CA ALA A 20 12.74 11.80 -4.30
C ALA A 20 11.49 11.55 -3.44
N THR A 21 10.46 12.39 -3.53
CA THR A 21 9.23 12.26 -2.72
C THR A 21 8.16 11.38 -3.37
N ALA A 22 8.41 10.79 -4.55
CA ALA A 22 7.42 9.99 -5.27
C ALA A 22 7.26 8.55 -4.74
N ALA A 23 7.52 8.32 -3.45
CA ALA A 23 7.21 7.05 -2.81
C ALA A 23 5.73 7.04 -2.41
N LEU A 24 4.88 6.44 -3.25
CA LEU A 24 3.50 6.15 -2.90
C LEU A 24 3.48 4.98 -1.92
N ALA A 25 2.88 5.16 -0.75
CA ALA A 25 2.59 4.04 0.14
C ALA A 25 1.57 3.12 -0.56
N SER A 26 1.88 1.83 -0.65
CA SER A 26 0.89 0.82 -1.07
C SER A 26 -0.13 0.65 0.04
N SER A 27 -1.41 0.62 -0.31
CA SER A 27 -2.49 0.35 0.62
C SER A 27 -2.90 -1.12 0.55
N HIS A 28 -3.37 -1.71 1.65
CA HIS A 28 -3.90 -3.08 1.65
C HIS A 28 -5.25 -3.21 0.90
N ARG A 29 -5.82 -2.07 0.51
CA ARG A 29 -7.10 -1.90 -0.19
C ARG A 29 -7.00 -2.17 -1.69
N GLU A 30 -6.19 -3.15 -2.07
CA GLU A 30 -5.66 -3.26 -3.43
C GLU A 30 -6.02 -4.58 -4.13
N ALA A 31 -6.97 -5.37 -3.60
CA ALA A 31 -7.57 -6.43 -4.39
C ALA A 31 -8.41 -5.78 -5.51
N PRO A 32 -7.91 -5.71 -6.78
CA PRO A 32 -8.45 -4.78 -7.77
C PRO A 32 -9.89 -5.10 -8.17
N LEU A 33 -10.30 -6.35 -7.97
CA LEU A 33 -11.63 -6.86 -8.28
C LEU A 33 -12.70 -6.52 -7.23
N ILE A 34 -12.29 -6.14 -6.01
CA ILE A 34 -13.22 -5.81 -4.90
C ILE A 34 -12.97 -4.43 -4.28
N ALA A 35 -12.04 -3.64 -4.81
CA ALA A 35 -11.67 -2.32 -4.27
C ALA A 35 -12.83 -1.31 -4.17
N ASN A 36 -13.91 -1.52 -4.93
CA ASN A 36 -15.12 -0.69 -4.91
C ASN A 36 -16.30 -1.35 -4.16
N ASP A 37 -16.09 -2.50 -3.52
CA ASP A 37 -17.07 -3.20 -2.70
C ASP A 37 -16.61 -3.23 -1.23
N PRO A 38 -17.03 -2.23 -0.42
CA PRO A 38 -16.62 -2.13 0.99
C PRO A 38 -17.01 -3.32 1.86
N LEU A 39 -17.98 -4.13 1.41
CA LEU A 39 -18.41 -5.32 2.15
C LEU A 39 -17.49 -6.51 1.88
N ALA A 40 -16.88 -6.56 0.70
CA ALA A 40 -15.94 -7.61 0.31
C ALA A 40 -14.50 -7.32 0.77
N ASP A 41 -14.17 -6.05 1.05
CA ASP A 41 -12.86 -5.58 1.49
C ASP A 41 -12.73 -5.60 3.03
N ASN A 42 -12.91 -6.78 3.64
CA ASN A 42 -12.74 -6.94 5.08
C ASN A 42 -11.27 -7.17 5.46
N THR A 43 -10.86 -6.62 6.59
CA THR A 43 -9.57 -6.94 7.25
C THR A 43 -9.86 -7.73 8.52
N ASP A 44 -8.93 -8.58 8.95
CA ASP A 44 -8.97 -9.23 10.27
C ASP A 44 -10.17 -10.17 10.52
N LEU A 45 -10.63 -10.91 9.49
CA LEU A 45 -11.66 -11.95 9.63
C LEU A 45 -11.12 -13.19 10.38
N TYR A 46 -11.76 -13.54 11.49
CA TYR A 46 -11.53 -14.81 12.19
C TYR A 46 -12.76 -15.71 12.09
N ALA A 47 -12.56 -16.92 11.60
CA ALA A 47 -13.59 -17.94 11.49
C ALA A 47 -13.11 -19.24 12.14
N PHE A 48 -13.85 -19.71 13.15
CA PHE A 48 -13.54 -20.97 13.84
C PHE A 48 -14.81 -21.74 14.13
N ARG A 49 -14.68 -23.07 14.19
CA ARG A 49 -15.78 -23.95 14.60
C ARG A 49 -16.19 -23.61 16.02
N SER A 50 -17.49 -23.49 16.26
CA SER A 50 -18.00 -23.12 17.58
C SER A 50 -17.61 -24.20 18.61
N PRO A 51 -17.04 -23.80 19.77
CA PRO A 51 -16.65 -24.75 20.81
C PRO A 51 -17.86 -25.41 21.50
N ASP A 52 -19.03 -24.75 21.47
CA ASP A 52 -20.30 -25.19 22.05
C ASP A 52 -21.20 -25.96 21.05
N ASN A 53 -21.09 -25.64 19.75
CA ASN A 53 -21.79 -26.37 18.67
C ASN A 53 -20.86 -26.63 17.45
N PRO A 54 -20.34 -27.85 17.28
CA PRO A 54 -19.43 -28.21 16.19
C PRO A 54 -19.98 -28.07 14.77
N ASP A 55 -21.30 -28.03 14.60
CA ASP A 55 -21.97 -27.85 13.30
C ASP A 55 -22.09 -26.36 12.90
N MET A 56 -21.66 -25.45 13.77
CA MET A 56 -21.69 -24.00 13.54
C MET A 56 -20.28 -23.41 13.45
N ILE A 57 -20.19 -22.28 12.73
CA ILE A 57 -18.99 -21.45 12.63
C ILE A 57 -19.25 -20.13 13.36
N THR A 58 -18.35 -19.76 14.26
CA THR A 58 -18.29 -18.41 14.84
C THR A 58 -17.45 -17.52 13.92
N ILE A 59 -18.00 -16.35 13.59
CA ILE A 59 -17.36 -15.33 12.76
C ILE A 59 -17.13 -14.07 13.61
N ILE A 60 -15.94 -13.50 13.53
CA ILE A 60 -15.58 -12.18 14.08
C ILE A 60 -15.03 -11.35 12.91
N ALA A 61 -15.66 -10.19 12.65
CA ALA A 61 -15.34 -9.29 11.54
C ALA A 61 -15.60 -7.83 11.95
#